data_AF-A0A2V8GWU3-F1
#
_entry.id   AF-A0A2V8GWU3-F1
#
_cell.length_a   1.000
_cell.length_b   1.000
_cell.length_c   1.000
_cell.angle_alpha   90.00
_cell.angle_beta   90.00
_cell.angle_gamma   90.00
#
_symmetry.space_group_name_H-M   'P 1'
#
loop_
_entity.id
_entity.type
_entity.pdbx_description
1 polymer ?
#
loop_
_entity_poly.entity_id
_entity_poly.type
_entity_poly.pdbx_seq_one_letter_code
_entity_poly.pdbx_strand_id
1 'polypeptide(L)'
;MKRIFWLLPLAAALPLLAVTPLFWETRTYDDFRKGKLSNVSLTSDDELILAPRFDVVFNTEQTLVWSAIADSKGNIYLGTGHDGKIFKVDPSGRGAMMADLSELDVLALAVDGNDVLYAGTSPDGKVYKIENGTPKEFFNPYTKYIWSLVFDKQGRLLVGTGDKGVIYRVTPDGKGASFYDTDETHVVSMAIDRDGNLIAGGDPKGYVYRISPEGKAFVLYDSGMREIHSVAVGPNGTVYASAISGEPV
;
A
#
# COMPACT_ATOMS: atom_id res chain seq x y z
N MET A 1 -16.45 98.47 6.53
CA MET A 1 -16.50 97.68 7.79
C MET A 1 -17.09 96.31 7.48
N LYS A 2 -16.33 95.24 7.74
CA LYS A 2 -16.61 93.86 7.31
C LYS A 2 -17.78 93.25 8.09
N ARG A 3 -18.75 92.64 7.41
CA ARG A 3 -19.76 91.75 8.00
C ARG A 3 -19.20 90.34 8.04
N ILE A 4 -19.05 89.78 9.24
CA ILE A 4 -18.59 88.40 9.47
C ILE A 4 -19.82 87.49 9.49
N PHE A 5 -19.86 86.53 8.57
CA PHE A 5 -20.82 85.43 8.56
C PHE A 5 -20.32 84.32 9.51
N TRP A 6 -21.18 83.86 10.42
CA TRP A 6 -20.95 82.64 11.19
C TRP A 6 -21.51 81.45 10.39
N LEU A 7 -20.64 80.53 9.98
CA LEU A 7 -21.02 79.21 9.47
C LEU A 7 -20.95 78.22 10.65
N LEU A 8 -22.09 77.63 11.02
CA LEU A 8 -22.13 76.46 11.89
C LEU A 8 -21.68 75.21 11.11
N PRO A 9 -20.82 74.34 11.67
CA PRO A 9 -20.52 73.06 11.04
C PRO A 9 -21.67 72.07 11.29
N LEU A 10 -22.20 71.51 10.21
CA LEU A 10 -23.16 70.40 10.25
C LEU A 10 -22.35 69.11 10.46
N ALA A 11 -22.41 68.52 11.65
CA ALA A 11 -21.80 67.23 11.93
C ALA A 11 -22.62 66.12 11.27
N ALA A 12 -22.07 65.46 10.24
CA ALA A 12 -22.68 64.28 9.62
C ALA A 12 -22.42 63.04 10.51
N ALA A 13 -23.47 62.48 11.09
CA ALA A 13 -23.39 61.22 11.83
C ALA A 13 -23.39 60.05 10.83
N LEU A 14 -22.32 59.24 10.83
CA LEU A 14 -22.29 57.95 10.13
C LEU A 14 -23.13 56.93 10.91
N PRO A 15 -23.99 56.12 10.27
CA PRO A 15 -24.74 55.09 10.97
C PRO A 15 -23.78 53.99 11.44
N LEU A 16 -23.78 53.72 12.74
CA LEU A 16 -23.16 52.53 13.33
C LEU A 16 -23.98 51.32 12.88
N LEU A 17 -23.41 50.47 12.02
CA LEU A 17 -24.01 49.18 11.70
C LEU A 17 -23.94 48.30 12.96
N ALA A 18 -25.11 48.00 13.53
CA ALA A 18 -25.21 47.05 14.63
C ALA A 18 -24.78 45.66 14.14
N VAL A 19 -23.74 45.11 14.74
CA VAL A 19 -23.30 43.74 14.47
C VAL A 19 -24.17 42.80 15.30
N THR A 20 -24.95 41.93 14.65
CA THR A 20 -25.65 40.84 15.33
C THR A 20 -24.67 39.70 15.62
N PRO A 21 -24.70 39.08 16.82
CA PRO A 21 -23.90 37.89 17.10
C PRO A 21 -24.25 36.77 16.11
N LEU A 22 -23.25 36.25 15.41
CA LEU A 22 -23.34 35.02 14.63
C LEU A 22 -22.87 33.87 15.51
N PHE A 23 -23.73 32.87 15.68
CA PHE A 23 -23.33 31.60 16.28
C PHE A 23 -23.04 30.64 15.14
N TRP A 24 -21.85 30.04 15.18
CA TRP A 24 -21.52 28.90 14.36
C TRP A 24 -21.28 27.68 15.23
N GLU A 25 -21.44 26.51 14.63
CA GLU A 25 -21.23 25.25 15.29
C GLU A 25 -20.42 24.35 14.35
N THR A 26 -19.42 23.67 14.90
CA THR A 26 -18.57 22.70 14.19
C THR A 26 -18.66 21.42 15.00
N ARG A 27 -19.44 20.46 14.52
CA ARG A 27 -19.67 19.18 15.22
C ARG A 27 -19.55 17.95 14.35
N THR A 28 -19.55 18.11 13.03
CA THR A 28 -19.51 16.96 12.11
C THR A 28 -18.13 16.77 11.51
N TYR A 29 -17.84 15.55 11.07
CA TYR A 29 -16.65 15.18 10.33
C TYR A 29 -16.41 16.13 9.15
N ASP A 30 -17.46 16.44 8.39
CA ASP A 30 -17.40 17.34 7.24
C ASP A 30 -17.03 18.77 7.62
N ASP A 31 -17.42 19.23 8.81
CA ASP A 31 -17.03 20.56 9.30
C ASP A 31 -15.56 20.60 9.72
N PHE A 32 -15.08 19.57 10.43
CA PHE A 32 -13.69 19.49 10.86
C PHE A 32 -12.72 19.25 9.69
N ARG A 33 -13.12 18.46 8.68
CA ARG A 33 -12.29 18.15 7.50
C ARG A 33 -12.00 19.37 6.62
N LYS A 34 -12.81 20.44 6.71
CA LYS A 34 -12.53 21.73 6.05
C LYS A 34 -11.36 22.48 6.70
N GLY A 35 -10.99 22.14 7.94
CA GLY A 35 -9.92 22.76 8.70
C GLY A 35 -8.57 22.08 8.56
N LYS A 36 -7.54 22.66 9.18
CA LYS A 36 -6.21 22.04 9.34
C LYS A 36 -6.11 21.39 10.72
N LEU A 37 -6.10 20.07 10.77
CA LEU A 37 -5.85 19.33 12.02
C LEU A 37 -4.36 19.39 12.37
N SER A 38 -4.05 19.67 13.64
CA SER A 38 -2.68 19.68 14.16
C SER A 38 -2.67 18.95 15.50
N ASN A 39 -1.90 17.86 15.62
CA ASN A 39 -1.84 16.98 16.80
C ASN A 39 -3.16 16.32 17.22
N VAL A 40 -4.16 16.33 16.34
CA VAL A 40 -5.45 15.66 16.55
C VAL A 40 -5.82 14.83 15.32
N SER A 41 -6.46 13.70 15.56
CA SER A 41 -7.07 12.87 14.54
C SER A 41 -8.59 12.99 14.67
N LEU A 42 -9.26 12.97 13.52
CA LEU A 42 -10.71 12.98 13.41
C LEU A 42 -11.17 11.57 13.00
N THR A 43 -11.98 10.92 13.83
CA THR A 43 -12.54 9.61 13.51
C THR A 43 -13.78 9.75 12.62
N SER A 44 -14.22 8.67 11.98
CA SER A 44 -15.47 8.64 11.20
C SER A 44 -16.72 8.83 12.06
N ASP A 45 -16.60 8.70 13.38
CA ASP A 45 -17.69 8.84 14.34
C ASP A 45 -17.76 10.27 14.92
N ASP A 46 -17.24 11.25 14.17
CA ASP A 46 -17.19 12.67 14.54
C ASP A 46 -16.34 13.01 15.80
N GLU A 47 -15.45 12.10 16.22
CA GLU A 47 -14.61 12.32 17.41
C GLU A 47 -13.25 12.95 17.08
N LEU A 48 -12.87 13.96 17.87
CA LEU A 48 -11.51 14.50 17.90
C LEU A 48 -10.70 13.82 19.01
N ILE A 49 -9.67 13.09 18.62
CA ILE A 49 -8.72 12.44 19.54
C ILE A 49 -7.32 13.00 19.35
N LEU A 50 -6.43 12.82 20.32
CA LEU A 50 -5.01 13.13 20.14
C LEU A 50 -4.45 12.25 19.02
N ALA A 51 -3.77 12.87 18.05
CA ALA A 51 -3.16 12.13 16.95
C ALA A 51 -2.00 11.28 17.49
N PRO A 52 -1.81 10.05 16.96
CA PRO A 52 -0.57 9.34 17.11
C PRO A 52 0.59 10.22 16.63
N ARG A 53 1.71 10.18 17.36
CA ARG A 53 2.94 10.83 16.90
C ARG A 53 3.54 9.99 15.78
N PHE A 54 3.83 10.61 14.65
CA PHE A 54 4.58 10.03 13.56
C PHE A 54 5.96 10.69 13.49
N ASP A 55 7.01 9.88 13.60
CA ASP A 55 8.39 10.33 13.37
C ASP A 55 8.87 9.70 12.06
N VAL A 56 9.45 10.52 11.18
CA VAL A 56 10.06 10.02 9.95
C VAL A 56 11.32 9.25 10.34
N VAL A 57 11.30 7.93 10.12
CA VAL A 57 12.44 7.05 10.40
C VAL A 57 13.47 7.12 9.27
N PHE A 58 13.00 7.05 8.02
CA PHE A 58 13.85 7.07 6.84
C PHE A 58 13.08 7.67 5.65
N ASN A 59 13.75 8.50 4.85
CA ASN A 59 13.23 9.02 3.59
C ASN A 59 14.06 8.43 2.44
N THR A 60 13.40 7.75 1.51
CA THR A 60 14.05 7.19 0.32
C THR A 60 14.37 8.25 -0.75
N GLU A 61 13.83 9.46 -0.59
CA GLU A 61 13.82 10.53 -1.61
C GLU A 61 13.17 10.10 -2.94
N GLN A 62 12.49 8.95 -2.96
CA GLN A 62 11.75 8.47 -4.12
C GLN A 62 10.31 8.95 -4.06
N THR A 63 9.72 9.21 -5.22
CA THR A 63 8.32 9.64 -5.33
C THR A 63 7.34 8.62 -4.75
N LEU A 64 7.66 7.33 -4.87
CA LEU A 64 6.75 6.27 -4.49
C LEU A 64 7.48 5.03 -3.97
N VAL A 65 6.94 4.47 -2.89
CA VAL A 65 7.30 3.16 -2.34
C VAL A 65 6.10 2.24 -2.54
N TRP A 66 6.28 1.19 -3.33
CA TRP A 66 5.22 0.24 -3.69
C TRP A 66 5.12 -0.91 -2.70
N SER A 67 6.26 -1.40 -2.23
CA SER A 67 6.33 -2.63 -1.46
C SER A 67 7.27 -2.49 -0.27
N ALA A 68 6.95 -3.21 0.81
CA ALA A 68 7.77 -3.27 2.00
C ALA A 68 7.74 -4.66 2.62
N ILE A 69 8.88 -5.15 3.12
CA ILE A 69 8.95 -6.40 3.87
C ILE A 69 10.06 -6.38 4.91
N ALA A 70 9.90 -7.11 6.01
CA ALA A 70 10.93 -7.28 7.03
C ALA A 70 11.63 -8.64 6.90
N ASP A 71 12.93 -8.68 7.20
CA ASP A 71 13.65 -9.94 7.46
C ASP A 71 13.60 -10.38 8.93
N SER A 72 14.15 -11.55 9.24
CA SER A 72 14.17 -12.10 10.60
C SER A 72 15.01 -11.27 11.59
N LYS A 73 15.85 -10.38 11.10
CA LYS A 73 16.72 -9.49 11.89
C LYS A 73 16.07 -8.11 12.13
N GLY A 74 14.86 -7.90 11.61
CA GLY A 74 14.12 -6.65 11.73
C GLY A 74 14.57 -5.56 10.76
N ASN A 75 15.36 -5.88 9.73
CA ASN A 75 15.60 -4.92 8.66
C ASN A 75 14.34 -4.83 7.78
N ILE A 76 14.00 -3.63 7.34
CA ILE A 76 12.91 -3.36 6.42
C ILE A 76 13.49 -3.08 5.03
N TYR A 77 12.98 -3.78 4.02
CA TYR A 77 13.27 -3.55 2.62
C TYR A 77 12.12 -2.78 2.00
N LEU A 78 12.43 -1.76 1.18
CA LEU A 78 11.46 -0.89 0.52
C LEU A 78 11.70 -0.93 -0.98
N GLY A 79 10.72 -1.39 -1.75
CA GLY A 79 10.74 -1.40 -3.21
C GLY A 79 10.04 -0.17 -3.77
N THR A 80 10.66 0.52 -4.71
CA THR A 80 10.19 1.83 -5.19
C THR A 80 9.58 1.75 -6.58
N GLY A 81 8.79 2.77 -6.93
CA GLY A 81 8.25 2.94 -8.28
C GLY A 81 9.08 3.89 -9.14
N HIS A 82 8.90 3.80 -10.45
CA HIS A 82 9.55 4.59 -11.53
C HIS A 82 11.07 4.45 -11.68
N ASP A 83 11.80 4.17 -10.60
CA ASP A 83 13.27 4.10 -10.59
C ASP A 83 13.84 2.72 -10.22
N GLY A 84 13.01 1.70 -9.92
CA GLY A 84 13.50 0.33 -9.74
C GLY A 84 14.38 0.07 -8.51
N LYS A 85 14.46 1.01 -7.56
CA LYS A 85 15.37 0.93 -6.43
C LYS A 85 14.80 0.10 -5.28
N ILE A 86 15.71 -0.53 -4.56
CA ILE A 86 15.42 -1.19 -3.28
C ILE A 86 16.29 -0.54 -2.21
N PHE A 87 15.64 -0.10 -1.13
CA PHE A 87 16.32 0.41 0.06
C PHE A 87 16.25 -0.62 1.17
N LYS A 88 17.29 -0.65 2.02
CA LYS A 88 17.32 -1.43 3.26
C LYS A 88 17.45 -0.48 4.44
N VAL A 89 16.56 -0.58 5.41
CA VAL A 89 16.54 0.18 6.67
C VAL A 89 16.77 -0.78 7.82
N ASP A 90 17.79 -0.52 8.64
CA ASP A 90 18.10 -1.34 9.81
C ASP A 90 17.13 -1.04 10.99
N PRO A 91 17.10 -1.88 12.03
CA PRO A 91 16.25 -1.64 13.21
C PRO A 91 16.54 -0.33 13.97
N SER A 92 17.67 0.32 13.72
CA SER A 92 18.01 1.63 14.28
C SER A 92 17.50 2.80 13.44
N GLY A 93 16.84 2.51 12.30
CA GLY A 93 16.32 3.51 11.36
C GLY A 93 17.35 3.99 10.34
N ARG A 94 18.57 3.44 10.32
CA ARG A 94 19.56 3.82 9.30
C ARG A 94 19.26 3.07 8.01
N GLY A 95 18.95 3.82 6.96
CA GLY A 95 18.66 3.29 5.64
C GLY A 95 19.69 3.65 4.57
N ALA A 96 19.84 2.79 3.59
CA ALA A 96 20.62 3.04 2.38
C ALA A 96 20.02 2.29 1.18
N MET A 97 20.32 2.77 -0.03
CA MET A 97 20.02 2.03 -1.26
C MET A 97 20.82 0.73 -1.26
N MET A 98 20.14 -0.39 -1.47
CA MET A 98 20.70 -1.74 -1.47
C MET A 98 20.89 -2.29 -2.87
N ALA A 99 19.93 -2.04 -3.77
CA ALA A 99 19.97 -2.53 -5.14
C ALA A 99 19.25 -1.54 -6.08
N ASP A 100 19.66 -1.59 -7.34
CA ASP A 100 19.11 -0.83 -8.46
C ASP A 100 18.78 -1.83 -9.57
N LEU A 101 17.49 -1.96 -9.90
CA LEU A 101 16.99 -2.93 -10.88
C LEU A 101 16.78 -2.22 -12.23
N SER A 102 16.83 -2.98 -13.31
CA SER A 102 16.62 -2.45 -14.67
C SER A 102 15.18 -2.01 -14.94
N GLU A 103 14.21 -2.59 -14.22
CA GLU A 103 12.79 -2.34 -14.35
C GLU A 103 12.35 -1.16 -13.49
N LEU A 104 11.26 -0.49 -13.90
CA LEU A 104 10.84 0.78 -13.31
C LEU A 104 10.21 0.60 -11.91
N ASP A 105 9.44 -0.46 -11.70
CA ASP A 105 8.68 -0.65 -10.47
C ASP A 105 9.05 -1.95 -9.77
N VAL A 106 9.27 -1.87 -8.45
CA VAL A 106 9.39 -3.02 -7.54
C VAL A 106 8.06 -3.21 -6.81
N LEU A 107 7.15 -3.94 -7.43
CA LEU A 107 5.77 -4.10 -6.97
C LEU A 107 5.64 -5.10 -5.82
N ALA A 108 6.51 -6.09 -5.75
CA ALA A 108 6.44 -7.14 -4.74
C ALA A 108 7.81 -7.45 -4.13
N LEU A 109 7.84 -7.75 -2.83
CA LEU A 109 9.03 -8.23 -2.14
C LEU A 109 8.69 -9.48 -1.34
N ALA A 110 9.61 -10.44 -1.28
CA ALA A 110 9.57 -11.60 -0.42
C ALA A 110 10.95 -11.86 0.18
N VAL A 111 11.00 -12.36 1.41
CA VAL A 111 12.24 -12.80 2.08
C VAL A 111 12.13 -14.29 2.36
N ASP A 112 13.16 -15.06 1.99
CA ASP A 112 13.19 -16.50 2.25
C ASP A 112 13.63 -16.82 3.70
N GLY A 113 13.65 -18.11 4.06
CA GLY A 113 14.07 -18.55 5.40
C GLY A 113 15.55 -18.27 5.75
N ASN A 114 16.36 -17.80 4.80
CA ASN A 114 17.76 -17.44 4.97
C ASN A 114 18.00 -15.91 4.93
N ASP A 115 16.93 -15.11 5.02
CA ASP A 115 16.94 -13.66 4.84
C ASP A 115 17.38 -13.18 3.45
N VAL A 116 17.22 -14.00 2.41
CA VAL A 116 17.49 -13.58 1.04
C VAL A 116 16.27 -12.89 0.46
N LEU A 117 16.48 -11.70 -0.11
CA LEU A 117 15.44 -10.88 -0.70
C LEU A 117 15.14 -11.30 -2.14
N TYR A 118 13.85 -11.30 -2.47
CA TYR A 118 13.32 -11.50 -3.81
C TYR A 118 12.42 -10.33 -4.18
N ALA A 119 12.52 -9.85 -5.42
CA ALA A 119 11.80 -8.68 -5.90
C ALA A 119 11.05 -8.97 -7.20
N GLY A 120 9.76 -8.66 -7.23
CA GLY A 120 8.89 -8.76 -8.40
C GLY A 120 8.73 -7.40 -9.08
N THR A 121 8.87 -7.36 -10.40
CA THR A 121 8.97 -6.11 -11.16
C THR A 121 7.81 -5.83 -12.13
N SER A 122 7.81 -4.59 -12.62
CA SER A 122 6.99 -4.07 -13.74
C SER A 122 7.77 -2.98 -14.49
N PRO A 123 7.55 -2.76 -15.80
CA PRO A 123 6.53 -3.39 -16.67
C PRO A 123 7.01 -4.68 -17.37
N ASP A 124 8.26 -5.10 -17.13
CA ASP A 124 8.76 -6.42 -17.52
C ASP A 124 8.76 -7.29 -16.27
N GLY A 125 7.75 -8.15 -16.16
CA GLY A 125 7.47 -8.93 -14.96
C GLY A 125 8.50 -10.03 -14.76
N LYS A 126 9.49 -9.76 -13.92
CA LYS A 126 10.55 -10.71 -13.51
C LYS A 126 10.63 -10.81 -12.00
N VAL A 127 11.21 -11.91 -11.56
CA VAL A 127 11.65 -12.08 -10.17
C VAL A 127 13.17 -11.99 -10.14
N TYR A 128 13.70 -11.06 -9.34
CA TYR A 128 15.12 -10.98 -9.02
C TYR A 128 15.38 -11.58 -7.65
N LYS A 129 16.44 -12.38 -7.53
CA LYS A 129 17.03 -12.77 -6.25
C LYS A 129 18.17 -11.79 -5.94
N ILE A 130 18.14 -11.17 -4.76
CA ILE A 130 19.12 -10.15 -4.36
C ILE A 130 19.97 -10.69 -3.20
N GLU A 131 21.21 -11.05 -3.51
CA GLU A 131 22.20 -11.50 -2.53
C GLU A 131 23.27 -10.43 -2.40
N ASN A 132 23.50 -9.94 -1.17
CA ASN A 132 24.50 -8.91 -0.88
C ASN A 132 24.38 -7.66 -1.77
N GLY A 133 23.15 -7.23 -2.04
CA GLY A 133 22.85 -6.06 -2.89
C GLY A 133 23.02 -6.30 -4.40
N THR A 134 23.34 -7.51 -4.83
CA THR A 134 23.46 -7.85 -6.26
C THR A 134 22.18 -8.52 -6.76
N PRO A 135 21.36 -7.84 -7.59
CA PRO A 135 20.20 -8.46 -8.20
C PRO A 135 20.61 -9.42 -9.31
N LYS A 136 20.01 -10.61 -9.34
CA LYS A 136 20.12 -11.59 -10.44
C LYS A 136 18.74 -12.07 -10.83
N GLU A 137 18.45 -12.12 -12.13
CA GLU A 137 17.20 -12.71 -12.62
C GLU A 137 17.10 -14.16 -12.10
N PHE A 138 16.02 -14.44 -11.39
CA PHE A 138 15.73 -15.73 -10.77
C PHE A 138 14.63 -16.48 -11.52
N PHE A 139 13.62 -15.76 -12.00
CA PHE A 139 12.51 -16.33 -12.74
C PHE A 139 11.87 -15.29 -13.67
N ASN A 140 11.55 -15.69 -14.90
CA ASN A 140 10.89 -14.87 -15.90
C ASN A 140 9.68 -15.62 -16.49
N PRO A 141 8.45 -15.31 -16.04
CA PRO A 141 7.22 -15.88 -16.60
C PRO A 141 6.77 -15.21 -17.92
N TYR A 142 7.51 -14.23 -18.43
CA TYR A 142 7.17 -13.44 -19.63
C TYR A 142 5.79 -12.76 -19.52
N THR A 143 5.55 -12.13 -18.36
CA THR A 143 4.35 -11.32 -18.08
C THR A 143 4.73 -9.85 -17.87
N LYS A 144 3.74 -8.96 -17.78
CA LYS A 144 3.96 -7.54 -17.54
C LYS A 144 4.20 -7.20 -16.06
N TYR A 145 3.52 -7.91 -15.16
CA TYR A 145 3.46 -7.52 -13.75
C TYR A 145 3.68 -8.74 -12.85
N ILE A 146 4.62 -8.63 -11.91
CA ILE A 146 4.67 -9.48 -10.73
C ILE A 146 4.06 -8.70 -9.56
N TRP A 147 2.81 -9.00 -9.23
CA TRP A 147 2.05 -8.25 -8.23
C TRP A 147 2.29 -8.72 -6.80
N SER A 148 2.58 -10.01 -6.62
CA SER A 148 2.72 -10.57 -5.29
C SER A 148 3.71 -11.73 -5.27
N LEU A 149 4.40 -11.89 -4.15
CA LEU A 149 5.39 -12.91 -3.89
C LEU A 149 5.18 -13.48 -2.49
N VAL A 150 5.21 -14.81 -2.34
CA VAL A 150 5.21 -15.45 -1.02
C VAL A 150 5.95 -16.78 -1.07
N PHE A 151 6.71 -17.10 -0.02
CA PHE A 151 7.30 -18.44 0.12
C PHE A 151 6.32 -19.40 0.76
N ASP A 152 6.19 -20.59 0.16
CA ASP A 152 5.48 -21.70 0.80
C ASP A 152 6.34 -22.36 1.89
N LYS A 153 5.72 -23.27 2.64
CA LYS A 153 6.39 -23.99 3.74
C LYS A 153 7.52 -24.92 3.29
N GLN A 154 7.62 -25.21 2.00
CA GLN A 154 8.69 -26.01 1.41
C GLN A 154 9.82 -25.14 0.83
N GLY A 155 9.75 -23.80 1.01
CA GLY A 155 10.74 -22.87 0.48
C GLY A 155 10.64 -22.63 -1.02
N ARG A 156 9.51 -22.98 -1.64
CA ARG A 156 9.23 -22.63 -3.04
C ARG A 156 8.59 -21.26 -3.09
N LEU A 157 8.98 -20.44 -4.06
CA LEU A 157 8.42 -19.12 -4.26
C LEU A 157 7.14 -19.23 -5.09
N LEU A 158 6.03 -18.70 -4.57
CA LEU A 158 4.79 -18.50 -5.30
C LEU A 158 4.80 -17.08 -5.86
N VAL A 159 4.45 -16.96 -7.14
CA VAL A 159 4.56 -15.72 -7.91
C VAL A 159 3.19 -15.41 -8.51
N GLY A 160 2.53 -14.38 -7.98
CA GLY A 160 1.24 -13.89 -8.47
C GLY A 160 1.46 -12.86 -9.57
N THR A 161 0.91 -13.12 -10.75
CA THR A 161 1.13 -12.30 -11.95
C THR A 161 -0.10 -11.47 -12.34
N GLY A 162 0.14 -10.45 -13.16
CA GLY A 162 -0.92 -9.68 -13.84
C GLY A 162 -1.13 -10.08 -15.30
N ASP A 163 -2.11 -9.45 -15.95
CA ASP A 163 -2.55 -9.67 -17.35
C ASP A 163 -3.36 -10.97 -17.56
N LYS A 164 -2.94 -12.08 -16.93
CA LYS A 164 -3.62 -13.39 -17.04
C LYS A 164 -3.90 -14.06 -15.70
N GLY A 165 -3.62 -13.41 -14.57
CA GLY A 165 -3.91 -13.96 -13.24
C GLY A 165 -3.29 -15.32 -12.94
N VAL A 166 -2.13 -15.65 -13.53
CA VAL A 166 -1.48 -16.95 -13.31
C VAL A 166 -0.62 -16.88 -12.04
N ILE A 167 -0.72 -17.91 -11.22
CA ILE A 167 0.17 -18.14 -10.09
C ILE A 167 1.21 -19.17 -10.52
N TYR A 168 2.48 -18.80 -10.48
CA TYR A 168 3.59 -19.74 -10.71
C TYR A 168 4.15 -20.24 -9.39
N ARG A 169 4.65 -21.47 -9.40
CA ARG A 169 5.44 -22.03 -8.29
C ARG A 169 6.85 -22.31 -8.78
N VAL A 170 7.81 -21.67 -8.11
CA VAL A 170 9.23 -21.65 -8.49
C VAL A 170 10.05 -22.38 -7.43
N THR A 171 10.81 -23.37 -7.86
CA THR A 171 11.72 -24.13 -7.00
C THR A 171 12.94 -23.30 -6.59
N PRO A 172 13.68 -23.68 -5.53
CA PRO A 172 14.86 -22.96 -5.08
C PRO A 172 15.97 -22.76 -6.14
N ASP A 173 16.00 -23.61 -7.18
CA ASP A 173 16.93 -23.49 -8.32
C ASP A 173 16.40 -22.58 -9.46
N GLY A 174 15.31 -21.84 -9.24
CA GLY A 174 14.76 -20.85 -10.19
C GLY A 174 13.83 -21.43 -11.26
N LYS A 175 13.50 -22.73 -11.20
CA LYS A 175 12.61 -23.35 -12.18
C LYS A 175 11.15 -23.17 -11.77
N GLY A 176 10.40 -22.40 -12.56
CA GLY A 176 8.98 -22.17 -12.35
C GLY A 176 8.08 -22.99 -13.28
N ALA A 177 6.91 -23.34 -12.79
CA ALA A 177 5.80 -23.85 -13.58
C ALA A 177 4.48 -23.19 -13.14
N SER A 178 3.50 -23.12 -14.04
CA SER A 178 2.15 -22.70 -13.67
C SER A 178 1.62 -23.63 -12.57
N PHE A 179 1.15 -23.02 -11.49
CA PHE A 179 0.62 -23.72 -10.33
C PHE A 179 -0.89 -23.64 -10.29
N TYR A 180 -1.45 -22.46 -10.58
CA TYR A 180 -2.89 -22.26 -10.68
C TYR A 180 -3.18 -21.11 -11.65
N ASP A 181 -4.18 -21.31 -12.50
CA ASP A 181 -4.72 -20.27 -13.36
C ASP A 181 -6.02 -19.78 -12.72
N THR A 182 -6.06 -18.51 -12.34
CA THR A 182 -7.23 -17.94 -11.67
C THR A 182 -8.24 -17.44 -12.71
N ASP A 183 -9.48 -17.24 -12.30
CA ASP A 183 -10.46 -16.57 -13.15
C ASP A 183 -10.33 -15.02 -13.08
N GLU A 184 -9.20 -14.50 -12.59
CA GLU A 184 -8.90 -13.08 -12.41
C GLU A 184 -7.84 -12.61 -13.42
N THR A 185 -7.71 -11.30 -13.62
CA THR A 185 -6.65 -10.74 -14.47
C THR A 185 -5.35 -10.52 -13.70
N HIS A 186 -5.45 -10.22 -12.40
CA HIS A 186 -4.33 -9.93 -11.53
C HIS A 186 -4.44 -10.69 -10.20
N VAL A 187 -3.33 -11.28 -9.76
CA VAL A 187 -3.19 -11.85 -8.42
C VAL A 187 -2.43 -10.85 -7.54
N VAL A 188 -3.19 -9.97 -6.90
CA VAL A 188 -2.67 -8.75 -6.26
C VAL A 188 -2.05 -9.03 -4.90
N SER A 189 -2.58 -10.01 -4.17
CA SER A 189 -2.13 -10.31 -2.81
C SER A 189 -2.11 -11.80 -2.52
N MET A 190 -1.16 -12.23 -1.68
CA MET A 190 -0.97 -13.64 -1.34
C MET A 190 -0.49 -13.83 0.10
N ALA A 191 -0.97 -14.89 0.76
CA ALA A 191 -0.50 -15.33 2.07
C ALA A 191 -0.59 -16.86 2.20
N ILE A 192 0.24 -17.45 3.07
CA ILE A 192 0.19 -18.88 3.37
C ILE A 192 -0.52 -19.11 4.69
N ASP A 193 -1.50 -20.01 4.71
CA ASP A 193 -2.20 -20.39 5.93
C ASP A 193 -1.44 -21.45 6.77
N ARG A 194 -2.00 -21.78 7.93
CA ARG A 194 -1.39 -22.75 8.86
C ARG A 194 -1.38 -24.18 8.33
N ASP A 195 -2.17 -24.51 7.33
CA ASP A 195 -2.18 -25.83 6.69
C ASP A 195 -1.26 -25.87 5.46
N GLY A 196 -0.70 -24.72 5.06
CA GLY A 196 0.15 -24.59 3.88
C GLY A 196 -0.62 -24.28 2.60
N ASN A 197 -1.91 -23.97 2.68
CA ASN A 197 -2.64 -23.49 1.52
C ASN A 197 -2.26 -22.04 1.23
N LEU A 198 -2.26 -21.71 -0.06
CA LEU A 198 -2.17 -20.35 -0.54
C LEU A 198 -3.54 -19.68 -0.47
N ILE A 199 -3.60 -18.53 0.20
CA ILE A 199 -4.69 -17.57 0.11
C ILE A 199 -4.28 -16.52 -0.91
N ALA A 200 -5.07 -16.34 -1.96
CA ALA A 200 -4.76 -15.40 -3.04
C ALA A 200 -5.94 -14.44 -3.29
N GLY A 201 -5.66 -13.15 -3.35
CA GLY A 201 -6.61 -12.08 -3.65
C GLY A 201 -6.50 -11.62 -5.12
N GLY A 202 -7.65 -11.46 -5.78
CA GLY A 202 -7.75 -11.14 -7.19
C GLY A 202 -8.29 -9.73 -7.53
N ASP A 203 -8.05 -9.31 -8.77
CA ASP A 203 -8.66 -8.17 -9.48
C ASP A 203 -8.95 -8.60 -10.93
N PRO A 204 -10.14 -8.33 -11.52
CA PRO A 204 -11.17 -7.39 -11.09
C PRO A 204 -12.45 -7.95 -10.47
N LYS A 205 -12.53 -9.25 -10.18
CA LYS A 205 -13.71 -9.87 -9.56
C LYS A 205 -13.67 -9.82 -8.03
N GLY A 206 -12.55 -9.43 -7.44
CA GLY A 206 -12.40 -9.32 -5.99
C GLY A 206 -12.58 -10.65 -5.27
N TYR A 207 -12.14 -11.75 -5.90
CA TYR A 207 -12.21 -13.08 -5.30
C TYR A 207 -11.03 -13.34 -4.36
N VAL A 208 -11.33 -14.02 -3.25
CA VAL A 208 -10.33 -14.65 -2.39
C VAL A 208 -10.33 -16.14 -2.68
N TYR A 209 -9.23 -16.68 -3.17
CA TYR A 209 -9.04 -18.11 -3.42
C TYR A 209 -8.35 -18.77 -2.24
N ARG A 210 -8.68 -20.04 -1.97
CA ARG A 210 -7.86 -20.94 -1.15
C ARG A 210 -7.39 -22.11 -2.02
N ILE A 211 -6.07 -22.25 -2.14
CA ILE A 211 -5.42 -23.19 -3.05
C ILE A 211 -4.50 -24.11 -2.24
N SER A 212 -4.82 -25.40 -2.23
CA SER A 212 -4.01 -26.43 -1.56
C SER A 212 -2.63 -26.61 -2.19
N PRO A 213 -1.63 -27.16 -1.47
CA PRO A 213 -0.31 -27.47 -2.03
C PRO A 213 -0.35 -28.34 -3.29
N GLU A 214 -1.39 -29.16 -3.46
CA GLU A 214 -1.63 -30.01 -4.62
C GLU A 214 -2.28 -29.28 -5.81
N GLY A 215 -2.63 -28.00 -5.65
CA GLY A 215 -3.25 -27.17 -6.69
C GLY A 215 -4.78 -27.27 -6.75
N LYS A 216 -5.43 -27.95 -5.79
CA LYS A 216 -6.90 -27.89 -5.67
C LYS A 216 -7.31 -26.54 -5.10
N ALA A 217 -8.17 -25.83 -5.81
CA ALA A 217 -8.57 -24.47 -5.51
C ALA A 217 -10.08 -24.31 -5.44
N PHE A 218 -10.54 -23.33 -4.67
CA PHE A 218 -11.91 -22.83 -4.70
C PHE A 218 -11.94 -21.35 -4.30
N VAL A 219 -12.99 -20.64 -4.70
CA VAL A 219 -13.27 -19.28 -4.20
C VAL A 219 -13.74 -19.40 -2.76
N LEU A 220 -12.89 -18.98 -1.83
CA LEU A 220 -13.17 -18.93 -0.40
C LEU A 220 -14.17 -17.83 -0.08
N TYR A 221 -14.08 -16.70 -0.77
CA TYR A 221 -14.95 -15.56 -0.56
C TYR A 221 -15.07 -14.70 -1.83
N ASP A 222 -16.30 -14.29 -2.14
CA ASP A 222 -16.60 -13.27 -3.15
C ASP A 222 -16.93 -11.97 -2.41
N SER A 223 -16.07 -10.97 -2.57
CA SER A 223 -16.23 -9.71 -1.84
C SER A 223 -17.32 -8.80 -2.40
N GLY A 224 -17.75 -9.03 -3.64
CA GLY A 224 -18.56 -8.06 -4.39
C GLY A 224 -17.84 -6.74 -4.68
N MET A 225 -16.55 -6.63 -4.37
CA MET A 225 -15.70 -5.48 -4.68
C MET A 225 -14.78 -5.81 -5.87
N ARG A 226 -14.07 -4.81 -6.38
CA ARG A 226 -13.24 -4.98 -7.58
C ARG A 226 -11.96 -5.76 -7.27
N GLU A 227 -11.27 -5.37 -6.20
CA GLU A 227 -9.90 -5.85 -5.94
C GLU A 227 -9.75 -6.28 -4.49
N ILE A 228 -9.05 -7.40 -4.28
CA ILE A 228 -8.52 -7.78 -2.96
C ILE A 228 -7.06 -7.31 -2.86
N HIS A 229 -6.88 -6.12 -2.29
CA HIS A 229 -5.60 -5.42 -2.27
C HIS A 229 -4.58 -6.09 -1.33
N SER A 230 -5.04 -6.64 -0.22
CA SER A 230 -4.17 -7.34 0.74
C SER A 230 -4.90 -8.49 1.42
N VAL A 231 -4.16 -9.57 1.69
CA VAL A 231 -4.63 -10.69 2.51
C VAL A 231 -3.62 -10.99 3.62
N ALA A 232 -4.12 -11.32 4.80
CA ALA A 232 -3.32 -11.75 5.94
C ALA A 232 -4.00 -12.91 6.67
N VAL A 233 -3.21 -13.86 7.17
CA VAL A 233 -3.72 -14.99 7.94
C VAL A 233 -3.32 -14.83 9.41
N GLY A 234 -4.32 -14.72 10.28
CA GLY A 234 -4.14 -14.61 11.72
C GLY A 234 -3.66 -15.93 12.35
N PRO A 235 -3.13 -15.88 13.58
CA PRO A 235 -2.60 -17.06 14.27
C PRO A 235 -3.67 -18.13 14.56
N ASN A 236 -4.95 -17.76 14.63
CA ASN A 236 -6.08 -18.69 14.76
C ASN A 236 -6.58 -19.25 13.42
N GLY A 237 -5.94 -18.91 12.30
CA GLY A 237 -6.35 -19.30 10.94
C GLY A 237 -7.41 -18.38 10.30
N THR A 238 -7.80 -17.28 10.97
CA THR A 238 -8.72 -16.29 10.37
C THR A 238 -8.04 -15.59 9.20
N VAL A 239 -8.71 -15.52 8.06
CA VAL A 239 -8.26 -14.76 6.88
C VAL A 239 -8.84 -13.35 6.96
N TYR A 240 -7.97 -12.34 6.91
CA TYR A 240 -8.33 -10.94 6.77
C TYR A 240 -8.04 -10.53 5.33
N ALA A 241 -8.95 -9.79 4.71
CA ALA A 241 -8.79 -9.25 3.36
C ALA A 241 -9.19 -7.78 3.35
N SER A 242 -8.36 -6.93 2.76
CA SER A 242 -8.77 -5.56 2.40
C SER A 242 -9.23 -5.57 0.95
N ALA A 243 -10.36 -4.93 0.70
CA ALA A 243 -10.97 -4.87 -0.62
C ALA A 243 -11.22 -3.42 -1.04
N ILE A 244 -11.06 -3.14 -2.33
CA ILE A 244 -11.21 -1.80 -2.92
C ILE A 244 -12.42 -1.78 -3.85
N SER A 245 -13.29 -0.78 -3.67
CA SER A 245 -14.37 -0.50 -4.62
C SER A 245 -13.77 0.03 -5.92
N GLY A 246 -14.16 -0.57 -7.04
CA GLY A 246 -13.70 -0.13 -8.37
C GLY A 246 -14.27 1.21 -8.83
N GLU A 247 -15.22 1.78 -8.07
CA GLU A 247 -15.73 3.13 -8.28
C GLU A 247 -15.12 4.08 -7.24
N PRO A 248 -14.64 5.26 -7.66
CA PRO A 248 -14.39 6.35 -6.72
C PRO A 248 -15.73 6.71 -6.05
N VAL A 249 -15.76 6.68 -4.72
CA VAL A 249 -16.80 7.35 -3.93
C VAL A 249 -16.71 8.86 -4.09
#